data_AF-A0A8S3J5X0-F1
#
_entry.id   AF-A0A8S3J5X0-F1
#
_cell.length_a   1.000
_cell.length_b   1.000
_cell.length_c   1.000
_cell.angle_alpha   90.00
_cell.angle_beta   90.00
_cell.angle_gamma   90.00
#
_symmetry.space_group_name_H-M   'P 1'
#
loop_
_entity.id
_entity.type
_entity.pdbx_description
1 polymer ?
#
loop_
_entity_poly.entity_id
_entity_poly.type
_entity_poly.pdbx_seq_one_letter_code
_entity_poly.pdbx_strand_id
1 'polypeptide(L)'
;MISNDVSTSSSSIQLFANFDSGNMLRYERVTPSMASAQAPTNSIELDSNNNNNNINNNNTGGDNGLNSMSHPLPKHDVEFNVWTKRDCEGTAKVNGNRSWFYFGVRGGHGKCIRFNIMNLNRQGKLFEMGMLPVFRTVPGHEKWARVYVRPCWEIVNEDFKLS
;
A
#
# COMPACT_ATOMS: atom_id res chain seq x y z
N MET A 1 -12.79 4.13 -47.88
CA MET A 1 -13.56 4.46 -46.66
C MET A 1 -13.25 3.37 -45.65
N ILE A 2 -12.34 3.64 -44.71
CA ILE A 2 -11.99 2.68 -43.65
C ILE A 2 -12.79 3.13 -42.43
N SER A 3 -13.68 2.25 -41.96
CA SER A 3 -14.59 2.51 -40.85
C SER A 3 -13.82 2.76 -39.56
N ASN A 4 -14.09 3.92 -38.95
CA ASN A 4 -13.70 4.25 -37.59
C ASN A 4 -14.66 3.58 -36.61
N ASP A 5 -14.36 2.35 -36.19
CA ASP A 5 -14.99 1.79 -35.00
C ASP A 5 -14.06 2.01 -33.79
N VAL A 6 -13.99 3.26 -33.34
CA VAL A 6 -13.48 3.58 -32.00
C VAL A 6 -14.61 3.27 -31.02
N SER A 7 -14.72 2.00 -30.65
CA SER A 7 -15.50 1.60 -29.49
C SER A 7 -14.88 2.24 -28.25
N THR A 8 -15.50 3.29 -27.74
CA THR A 8 -15.09 3.98 -26.51
C THR A 8 -15.45 3.07 -25.33
N SER A 9 -14.61 2.07 -25.03
CA SER A 9 -14.83 1.19 -23.88
C SER A 9 -14.40 1.89 -22.59
N SER A 10 -15.39 2.22 -21.76
CA SER A 10 -15.31 2.48 -20.31
C SER A 10 -13.94 2.27 -19.62
N SER A 11 -13.35 3.37 -19.16
CA SER A 11 -12.79 3.60 -17.81
C SER A 11 -12.01 2.49 -17.05
N SER A 12 -11.36 1.55 -17.74
CA SER A 12 -10.53 0.56 -17.05
C SER A 12 -9.23 1.19 -16.52
N ILE A 13 -8.94 1.01 -15.22
CA ILE A 13 -7.66 1.38 -14.62
C ILE A 13 -6.69 0.22 -14.85
N GLN A 14 -5.50 0.52 -15.37
CA GLN A 14 -4.45 -0.46 -15.63
C GLN A 14 -3.16 -0.03 -14.96
N LEU A 15 -2.50 -0.96 -14.27
CA LEU A 15 -1.17 -0.77 -13.71
C LEU A 15 -0.14 -1.48 -14.59
N PHE A 16 1.04 -0.89 -14.74
CA PHE A 16 2.13 -1.45 -15.54
C PHE A 16 3.48 -1.06 -14.95
N ALA A 17 4.51 -1.89 -15.14
CA ALA A 17 5.88 -1.59 -14.69
C ALA A 17 6.95 -2.05 -15.69
N ASN A 18 6.58 -2.32 -16.95
CA ASN A 18 7.52 -2.69 -17.99
C ASN A 18 8.16 -1.44 -18.62
N PHE A 19 9.02 -0.79 -17.85
CA PHE A 19 9.82 0.38 -18.25
C PHE A 19 11.07 0.43 -17.35
N ASP A 20 12.03 1.29 -17.70
CA ASP A 20 13.28 1.42 -16.94
C ASP A 20 13.02 1.70 -15.45
N SER A 21 13.70 0.96 -14.58
CA SER A 21 13.56 1.00 -13.12
C SER A 21 12.17 0.64 -12.58
N GLY A 22 11.24 0.18 -13.42
CA GLY A 22 9.91 -0.27 -13.00
C GLY A 22 10.01 -1.52 -12.11
N ASN A 23 9.35 -1.47 -10.94
CA ASN A 23 9.24 -2.62 -10.03
C ASN A 23 7.79 -2.79 -9.55
N MET A 24 7.13 -3.77 -10.15
CA MET A 24 5.86 -4.37 -9.72
C MET A 24 5.83 -5.80 -10.23
N LEU A 25 5.56 -6.75 -9.35
CA LEU A 25 5.40 -8.16 -9.70
C LEU A 25 4.01 -8.43 -10.26
N ARG A 26 2.98 -8.02 -9.52
CA ARG A 26 1.57 -8.13 -9.89
C ARG A 26 0.74 -7.11 -9.11
N TYR A 27 -0.51 -6.94 -9.51
CA TYR A 27 -1.49 -6.18 -8.77
C TYR A 27 -2.86 -6.87 -8.83
N GLU A 28 -3.68 -6.62 -7.82
CA GLU A 28 -5.04 -7.14 -7.71
C GLU A 28 -5.96 -6.00 -7.29
N ARG A 29 -7.12 -5.86 -7.93
CA ARG A 29 -8.14 -4.90 -7.51
C ARG A 29 -8.86 -5.45 -6.28
N VAL A 30 -8.93 -4.67 -5.21
CA VAL A 30 -9.69 -5.03 -4.02
C VAL A 30 -11.18 -4.88 -4.32
N THR A 31 -11.92 -5.99 -4.22
CA THR A 31 -13.38 -5.99 -4.30
C THR A 31 -13.98 -5.78 -2.91
N PRO A 32 -15.22 -5.28 -2.79
CA PRO A 32 -15.89 -5.13 -1.50
C PRO A 32 -15.91 -6.43 -0.66
N SER A 33 -15.99 -7.59 -1.31
CA SER A 33 -15.90 -8.90 -0.65
C SER A 33 -14.53 -9.20 -0.03
N MET A 34 -13.45 -8.68 -0.61
CA MET A 34 -12.09 -8.82 -0.08
C MET A 34 -11.80 -7.78 1.00
N ALA A 35 -12.37 -6.57 0.89
CA ALA A 35 -12.25 -5.53 1.90
C ALA A 35 -12.89 -5.92 3.24
N SER A 36 -14.02 -6.66 3.22
CA SER A 36 -14.68 -7.15 4.45
C SER A 36 -13.97 -8.34 5.09
N ALA A 37 -13.23 -9.13 4.33
CA ALA A 37 -12.47 -10.29 4.86
C ALA A 37 -11.21 -9.87 5.65
N GLN A 38 -10.88 -8.57 5.65
CA GLN A 38 -9.76 -7.97 6.39
C GLN A 38 -10.22 -7.03 7.52
N ALA A 39 -11.50 -7.04 7.88
CA ALA A 39 -11.94 -6.40 9.11
C ALA A 39 -11.54 -7.27 10.31
N PRO A 40 -10.88 -6.73 11.35
CA PRO A 40 -10.62 -7.49 12.57
C PRO A 40 -11.95 -7.83 13.24
N THR A 41 -12.20 -9.12 13.46
CA THR A 41 -13.25 -9.62 14.34
C THR A 41 -12.93 -9.24 15.78
N ASN A 42 -13.30 -8.03 16.18
CA ASN A 42 -13.30 -7.61 17.59
C ASN A 42 -14.72 -7.71 18.14
N SER A 43 -15.13 -8.91 18.54
CA SER A 43 -16.13 -9.07 19.61
C SER A 43 -15.38 -9.13 20.93
N ILE A 44 -15.25 -7.97 21.60
CA ILE A 44 -14.84 -7.93 23.01
C ILE A 44 -16.12 -7.63 23.80
N GLU A 45 -16.62 -8.66 24.48
CA GLU A 45 -17.57 -8.53 25.56
C GLU A 45 -16.96 -7.66 26.67
N LEU A 46 -17.72 -6.67 27.11
CA LEU A 46 -17.40 -5.87 28.30
C LEU A 46 -17.55 -6.77 29.52
N ASP A 47 -16.47 -6.96 30.28
CA ASP A 47 -16.59 -7.27 31.70
C ASP A 47 -15.57 -6.48 32.53
N SER A 48 -16.07 -5.98 33.66
CA SER A 48 -15.43 -4.98 34.52
C SER A 48 -14.54 -5.60 35.60
N ASN A 49 -13.59 -4.78 36.12
CA ASN A 49 -12.79 -4.94 37.34
C ASN A 49 -11.63 -5.97 37.24
N ASN A 50 -10.38 -5.72 37.66
CA ASN A 50 -9.93 -5.11 38.91
C ASN A 50 -8.40 -4.82 38.89
N ASN A 51 -7.99 -3.87 39.73
CA ASN A 51 -6.67 -3.32 40.09
C ASN A 51 -5.40 -4.21 40.07
N ASN A 52 -4.24 -3.67 39.64
CA ASN A 52 -3.16 -3.18 40.53
C ASN A 52 -1.84 -2.84 39.80
N ASN A 53 -1.23 -1.73 40.22
CA ASN A 53 0.04 -1.18 39.79
C ASN A 53 1.23 -2.09 40.13
N ASN A 54 2.06 -2.45 39.15
CA ASN A 54 3.50 -2.66 39.35
C ASN A 54 4.26 -2.58 38.00
N ILE A 55 4.70 -1.38 37.60
CA ILE A 55 5.52 -1.19 36.39
C ILE A 55 6.99 -1.31 36.78
N ASN A 56 7.53 -2.53 36.69
CA ASN A 56 8.96 -2.75 36.56
C ASN A 56 9.34 -2.63 35.09
N ASN A 57 10.07 -1.56 34.78
CA ASN A 57 10.74 -1.34 33.50
C ASN A 57 11.66 -2.53 33.17
N ASN A 58 11.37 -3.22 32.08
CA ASN A 58 12.37 -3.97 31.32
C ASN A 58 12.04 -3.82 29.82
N ASN A 59 12.98 -3.20 29.11
CA ASN A 59 12.98 -3.05 27.66
C ASN A 59 12.96 -4.42 26.97
N THR A 60 11.82 -4.77 26.41
CA THR A 60 11.71 -5.75 25.31
C THR A 60 10.77 -5.14 24.29
N GLY A 61 11.33 -4.41 23.32
CA GLY A 61 10.59 -3.70 22.28
C GLY A 61 9.90 -4.67 21.32
N GLY A 62 8.78 -5.23 21.75
CA GLY A 62 7.78 -5.81 20.87
C GLY A 62 7.02 -4.68 20.21
N ASP A 63 7.53 -4.18 19.09
CA ASP A 63 6.75 -3.35 18.17
C ASP A 63 5.60 -4.23 17.65
N ASN A 64 4.46 -4.18 18.33
CA ASN A 64 3.20 -4.72 17.86
C ASN A 64 2.69 -3.85 16.70
N GLY A 65 3.44 -3.87 15.59
CA GLY A 65 3.02 -3.89 14.19
C GLY A 65 1.92 -2.97 13.67
N LEU A 66 1.51 -1.94 14.41
CA LEU A 66 0.31 -1.18 14.10
C LEU A 66 0.56 0.32 14.23
N ASN A 67 0.95 0.95 13.12
CA ASN A 67 0.68 2.37 12.94
C ASN A 67 -0.68 2.54 12.26
N SER A 68 -1.71 1.97 12.89
CA SER A 68 -3.11 2.35 12.63
C SER A 68 -3.32 3.70 13.27
N MET A 69 -2.93 4.70 12.49
CA MET A 69 -3.19 6.10 12.61
C MET A 69 -4.42 6.45 13.47
N SER A 70 -4.21 7.36 14.41
CA SER A 70 -5.23 8.26 14.99
C SER A 70 -5.93 9.15 13.94
N HIS A 71 -5.70 8.92 12.65
CA HIS A 71 -6.22 9.69 11.52
C HIS A 71 -6.83 8.74 10.48
N PRO A 72 -8.15 8.81 10.23
CA PRO A 72 -8.78 7.98 9.22
C PRO A 72 -8.23 8.28 7.83
N LEU A 73 -7.90 7.23 7.07
CA LEU A 73 -7.52 7.36 5.66
C LEU A 73 -8.65 8.02 4.86
N PRO A 74 -8.33 8.85 3.84
CA PRO A 74 -9.35 9.40 2.96
C PRO A 74 -10.20 8.31 2.30
N LYS A 75 -11.47 8.67 2.04
CA LYS A 75 -12.36 7.87 1.20
C LYS A 75 -11.74 7.72 -0.20
N HIS A 76 -11.81 6.52 -0.76
CA HIS A 76 -11.30 6.19 -2.08
C HIS A 76 -12.42 5.57 -2.94
N ASP A 77 -12.25 5.61 -4.26
CA ASP A 77 -13.17 5.00 -5.23
C ASP A 77 -12.72 3.60 -5.66
N VAL A 78 -11.40 3.39 -5.74
CA VAL A 78 -10.78 2.14 -6.19
C VAL A 78 -9.57 1.83 -5.33
N GLU A 79 -9.38 0.56 -4.99
CA GLU A 79 -8.26 0.09 -4.19
C GLU A 79 -7.56 -1.08 -4.89
N PHE A 80 -6.23 -1.08 -4.80
CA PHE A 80 -5.38 -2.13 -5.36
C PHE A 80 -4.38 -2.63 -4.33
N ASN A 81 -4.20 -3.95 -4.27
CA ASN A 81 -3.02 -4.56 -3.69
C ASN A 81 -1.94 -4.66 -4.76
N VAL A 82 -0.71 -4.26 -4.44
CA VAL A 82 0.42 -4.23 -5.38
C VAL A 82 1.60 -4.92 -4.73
N TRP A 83 2.16 -5.93 -5.38
CA TRP A 83 3.33 -6.65 -4.87
C TRP A 83 4.59 -6.27 -5.62
N THR A 84 5.69 -6.19 -4.88
CA THR A 84 7.03 -5.88 -5.41
C THR A 84 7.82 -7.16 -5.72
N LYS A 85 8.74 -7.08 -6.69
CA LYS A 85 9.76 -8.12 -6.89
C LYS A 85 10.90 -7.90 -5.90
N ARG A 86 11.61 -8.98 -5.57
CA ARG A 86 12.92 -8.88 -4.91
C ARG A 86 13.95 -8.22 -5.82
N ASP A 87 14.97 -7.60 -5.23
CA ASP A 87 16.13 -7.15 -6.00
C ASP A 87 16.73 -8.32 -6.77
N CYS A 88 17.01 -8.09 -8.06
CA CYS A 88 17.58 -9.08 -8.97
C CYS A 88 16.78 -10.39 -9.09
N GLU A 89 15.46 -10.37 -8.82
CA GLU A 89 14.59 -11.55 -8.96
C GLU A 89 14.67 -12.18 -10.35
N GLY A 90 14.76 -13.51 -10.39
CA GLY A 90 14.96 -14.29 -11.62
C GLY A 90 16.43 -14.44 -12.02
N THR A 91 17.38 -13.93 -11.24
CA THR A 91 18.83 -14.08 -11.49
C THR A 91 19.53 -14.78 -10.32
N ALA A 92 20.78 -15.21 -10.53
CA ALA A 92 21.63 -15.79 -9.49
C ALA A 92 22.06 -14.80 -8.38
N LYS A 93 21.79 -13.50 -8.56
CA LYS A 93 22.13 -12.44 -7.60
C LYS A 93 20.91 -11.93 -6.83
N VAL A 94 19.79 -12.67 -6.88
CA VAL A 94 18.58 -12.35 -6.10
C VAL A 94 18.92 -12.23 -4.61
N ASN A 95 18.37 -11.21 -3.95
CA ASN A 95 18.51 -11.02 -2.50
C ASN A 95 17.14 -10.82 -1.83
N GLY A 96 17.11 -10.67 -0.50
CA GLY A 96 15.87 -10.56 0.28
C GLY A 96 15.20 -9.18 0.27
N ASN A 97 15.79 -8.19 -0.39
CA ASN A 97 15.32 -6.81 -0.33
C ASN A 97 14.05 -6.60 -1.15
N ARG A 98 13.08 -5.91 -0.53
CA ARG A 98 11.81 -5.46 -1.08
C ARG A 98 11.50 -4.08 -0.49
N SER A 99 12.15 -3.06 -1.05
CA SER A 99 11.96 -1.66 -0.61
C SER A 99 11.63 -0.71 -1.76
N TRP A 100 12.03 -1.06 -2.99
CA TRP A 100 11.77 -0.26 -4.19
C TRP A 100 10.46 -0.69 -4.84
N PHE A 101 9.60 0.28 -5.16
CA PHE A 101 8.43 0.08 -6.01
C PHE A 101 8.33 1.23 -7.00
N TYR A 102 8.03 0.92 -8.26
CA TYR A 102 7.80 1.94 -9.28
C TYR A 102 6.91 1.34 -10.37
N PHE A 103 5.72 1.91 -10.54
CA PHE A 103 4.76 1.48 -11.55
C PHE A 103 4.03 2.70 -12.11
N GLY A 104 3.50 2.54 -13.32
CA GLY A 104 2.63 3.49 -13.97
C GLY A 104 1.17 3.08 -13.83
N VAL A 105 0.29 4.08 -13.94
CA VAL A 105 -1.17 3.92 -13.91
C VAL A 105 -1.73 4.57 -15.17
N ARG A 106 -2.60 3.86 -15.88
CA ARG A 106 -3.39 4.37 -17.01
C ARG A 106 -4.87 4.35 -16.64
N GLY A 107 -5.61 5.37 -17.08
CA GLY A 107 -7.01 5.56 -16.70
C GLY A 107 -7.16 6.17 -15.30
N GLY A 108 -8.37 6.11 -14.74
CA GLY A 108 -8.63 6.54 -13.36
C GLY A 108 -8.66 8.05 -13.12
N HIS A 109 -8.70 8.86 -14.19
CA HIS A 109 -8.85 10.32 -14.06
C HIS A 109 -10.10 10.67 -13.25
N GLY A 110 -9.94 11.58 -12.27
CA GLY A 110 -11.02 11.99 -11.38
C GLY A 110 -11.42 10.97 -10.31
N LYS A 111 -10.67 9.87 -10.15
CA LYS A 111 -10.87 8.88 -9.08
C LYS A 111 -9.81 9.00 -8.00
N CYS A 112 -10.20 8.85 -6.74
CA CYS A 112 -9.27 8.61 -5.65
C CYS A 112 -8.89 7.12 -5.63
N ILE A 113 -7.62 6.83 -5.87
CA ILE A 113 -7.10 5.46 -5.95
C ILE A 113 -6.22 5.19 -4.73
N ARG A 114 -6.54 4.14 -3.98
CA ARG A 114 -5.69 3.63 -2.89
C ARG A 114 -4.80 2.50 -3.42
N PHE A 115 -3.53 2.53 -3.01
CA PHE A 115 -2.59 1.45 -3.28
C PHE A 115 -2.08 0.89 -1.96
N ASN A 116 -2.27 -0.41 -1.76
CA ASN A 116 -1.62 -1.15 -0.69
C ASN A 116 -0.37 -1.79 -1.29
N ILE A 117 0.80 -1.26 -0.96
CA ILE A 117 2.07 -1.86 -1.33
C ILE A 117 2.35 -2.99 -0.36
N MET A 118 2.20 -4.20 -0.86
CA MET A 118 2.34 -5.44 -0.11
C MET A 118 3.81 -5.83 -0.02
N ASN A 119 4.09 -6.86 0.79
CA ASN A 119 5.36 -7.61 0.81
C ASN A 119 6.64 -6.77 0.91
N LEU A 120 6.60 -5.57 1.49
CA LEU A 120 7.81 -4.79 1.72
C LEU A 120 8.59 -5.37 2.90
N ASN A 121 9.91 -5.12 2.95
CA ASN A 121 10.65 -5.31 4.19
C ASN A 121 10.14 -4.32 5.25
N ARG A 122 10.42 -4.61 6.54
CA ARG A 122 9.98 -3.75 7.65
C ARG A 122 10.66 -2.39 7.60
N GLN A 123 9.90 -1.38 7.18
CA GLN A 123 10.35 0.02 7.01
C GLN A 123 9.58 1.00 7.93
N GLY A 124 9.01 0.52 9.04
CA GLY A 124 8.13 1.31 9.92
C GLY A 124 8.73 2.64 10.37
N LYS A 125 9.97 2.61 10.89
CA LYS A 125 10.70 3.83 11.32
C LYS A 125 10.85 4.87 10.21
N LEU A 126 11.10 4.44 8.97
CA LEU A 126 11.27 5.33 7.82
C LEU A 126 9.99 6.13 7.56
N PHE A 127 8.83 5.46 7.57
CA PHE A 127 7.54 6.10 7.37
C PHE A 127 7.05 6.87 8.60
N GLU A 128 7.40 6.41 9.80
CA GLU A 128 7.15 7.14 11.05
C GLU A 128 7.83 8.52 11.05
N MET A 129 9.08 8.57 10.58
CA MET A 129 9.87 9.80 10.41
C MET A 129 9.41 10.69 9.25
N GLY A 130 8.30 10.37 8.58
CA GLY A 130 7.68 11.24 7.58
C GLY A 130 8.14 11.01 6.15
N MET A 131 8.70 9.84 5.83
CA MET A 131 8.87 9.43 4.44
C MET A 131 7.50 9.33 3.76
N LEU A 132 7.40 9.88 2.56
CA LEU A 132 6.19 9.86 1.73
C LEU A 132 6.57 9.34 0.35
N PRO A 133 5.81 8.39 -0.23
CA PRO A 133 5.95 8.01 -1.63
C PRO A 133 5.84 9.22 -2.55
N VAL A 134 6.45 9.11 -3.74
CA VAL A 134 6.38 10.16 -4.76
C VAL A 134 5.59 9.69 -5.96
N PHE A 135 4.92 10.63 -6.63
CA PHE A 135 4.14 10.40 -7.82
C PHE A 135 4.36 11.52 -8.85
N ARG A 136 4.00 11.24 -10.10
CA ARG A 136 3.98 12.18 -11.21
C ARG A 136 2.77 11.87 -12.09
N THR A 137 2.07 12.89 -12.58
CA THR A 137 0.92 12.71 -13.46
C THR A 137 1.18 13.39 -14.80
N VAL A 138 1.02 12.65 -15.89
CA VAL A 138 1.19 13.19 -17.25
C VAL A 138 -0.05 12.86 -18.08
N PRO A 139 -0.70 13.84 -18.73
CA PRO A 139 -0.41 15.28 -18.68
C PRO A 139 -0.87 15.93 -17.35
N GLY A 140 -0.39 17.15 -17.08
CA GLY A 140 -0.97 18.03 -16.04
C GLY A 140 -0.16 18.21 -14.74
N HIS A 141 0.70 17.27 -14.36
CA HIS A 141 1.61 17.43 -13.22
C HIS A 141 2.96 16.72 -13.46
N GLU A 142 3.75 17.32 -14.35
CA GLU A 142 4.98 16.72 -14.90
C GLU A 142 6.16 16.66 -13.93
N LYS A 143 6.05 17.31 -12.77
CA LYS A 143 7.04 17.22 -11.70
C LYS A 143 6.69 16.08 -10.74
N TRP A 144 7.71 15.43 -10.21
CA TRP A 144 7.55 14.51 -9.09
C TRP A 144 7.13 15.29 -7.83
N ALA A 145 6.14 14.79 -7.12
CA ALA A 145 5.66 15.34 -5.85
C ALA A 145 5.45 14.21 -4.83
N ARG A 146 5.45 14.55 -3.54
CA ARG A 146 5.09 13.61 -2.47
C ARG A 146 3.58 13.43 -2.40
N VAL A 147 3.13 12.21 -2.09
CA VAL A 147 1.73 11.96 -1.73
C VAL A 147 1.41 12.78 -0.47
N TYR A 148 0.36 13.59 -0.53
CA TYR A 148 0.00 14.52 0.55
C TYR A 148 -0.59 13.83 1.78
N VAL A 149 -1.13 12.63 1.60
CA VAL A 149 -1.69 11.80 2.67
C VAL A 149 -0.56 11.03 3.32
N ARG A 150 -0.45 11.11 4.65
CA ARG A 150 0.49 10.30 5.40
C ARG A 150 0.11 8.82 5.25
N PRO A 151 1.02 7.96 4.77
CA PRO A 151 0.76 6.54 4.67
C PRO A 151 0.53 5.93 6.05
N CYS A 152 -0.33 4.91 6.11
CA CYS A 152 -0.37 4.00 7.25
C CYS A 152 0.34 2.70 6.89
N TRP A 153 0.69 1.91 7.91
CA TRP A 153 1.28 0.61 7.68
C TRP A 153 0.90 -0.37 8.77
N GLU A 154 0.91 -1.64 8.37
CA GLU A 154 0.66 -2.77 9.25
C GLU A 154 1.58 -3.93 8.85
N ILE A 155 1.83 -4.83 9.80
CA ILE A 155 2.52 -6.10 9.52
C ILE A 155 1.47 -7.16 9.22
N VAL A 156 1.47 -7.70 7.99
CA VAL A 156 0.56 -8.76 7.55
C VAL A 156 1.38 -9.99 7.17
N ASN A 157 1.19 -11.11 7.86
CA ASN A 157 1.95 -12.35 7.61
C ASN A 157 3.47 -12.11 7.57
N GLU A 158 4.00 -11.39 8.58
CA GLU A 158 5.41 -10.99 8.74
C GLU A 158 5.94 -9.94 7.73
N ASP A 159 5.20 -9.67 6.66
CA ASP A 159 5.51 -8.67 5.66
C ASP A 159 4.99 -7.28 6.05
N PHE A 160 5.66 -6.23 5.58
CA PHE A 160 5.21 -4.85 5.75
C PHE A 160 4.24 -4.46 4.63
N LYS A 161 3.02 -4.06 5.00
CA LYS A 161 2.02 -3.47 4.10
C LYS A 161 1.97 -1.97 4.32
N LEU A 162 2.19 -1.20 3.27
CA LEU A 162 2.06 0.26 3.23
C LEU A 162 0.78 0.65 2.50
N SER A 163 -0.03 1.54 3.05
CA SER A 163 -1.32 1.99 2.49
C SER A 163 -1.43 3.50 2.45
#